data_AF-A0A7T5CHB0-F1
#
_entry.id   AF-A0A7T5CHB0-F1
#
_cell.length_a   1.000
_cell.length_b   1.000
_cell.length_c   1.000
_cell.angle_alpha   90.00
_cell.angle_beta   90.00
_cell.angle_gamma   90.00
#
_symmetry.space_group_name_H-M   'P 1'
#
loop_
_entity.id
_entity.type
_entity.pdbx_description
1 polymer ?
#
loop_
_entity_poly.entity_id
_entity_poly.type
_entity_poly.pdbx_seq_one_letter_code
_entity_poly.pdbx_strand_id
1 'polypeptide(L)'
;MHTMKILLVLVTLLIVGSSVNGQTFYTVTAPETDTTKMSLPEPEDELVVNHRAITRYEKWRVEPGDTNAVWLRFTDDSIVYNIGKQSCRSAWAKKLSHEIDIERYPILTFTYRTNTKAVSKYWALWGDVVGEDDPKNGLYMVHVNDLIPDNQKHTITMDLRKIKRKVSIDRLAIAYRSTSHELPAELEIFEIKFSAVNDAKAPPVYRRGEPCTFLVTDEQGQPIEGAFVALSQDILNLQTAGHTGVDGMVTLQPYEIDSSSMTGMITHPGMFKMPIHSLRSAPMYKHYDRTIYPVTMFELADFKGRVNDMASRPIANTSIQMDVLFNKTVFHMPGVRSSWRFVTHTDEKGKFSYPLPKNLVKRISIEIDHNDFEPLPLSHNAQNQLRSGDYLVTLLPKKHITGFVLDANTHEPISGARLVRQNTCHTYKPTDFSDENGYFSFPLSSKSSSDQTDHDIVVTHPTRGTSTVKFNAPSKDEKLASFNPRPIRIYLNPEYQVGAAPPSHLYVSGEVVDFETQKPIKNFTIKVGLIPPGKETVYFQSNRKSSQSKNGNTFRVNLNNPSQPQVLVIRAKGYMPYTTTPLSFANNESSSPKLKIEMIKD
;
A
#
# COMPACT_ATOMS: atom_id res chain seq x y z
N MET A 1 -52.85 16.19 32.39
CA MET A 1 -52.63 15.23 31.28
C MET A 1 -52.69 16.00 29.97
N HIS A 2 -51.53 16.30 29.37
CA HIS A 2 -51.45 16.95 28.06
C HIS A 2 -50.77 15.98 27.09
N THR A 3 -51.54 15.56 26.09
CA THR A 3 -51.15 14.60 25.07
C THR A 3 -50.25 15.31 24.05
N MET A 4 -48.96 14.99 24.08
CA MET A 4 -47.97 15.49 23.13
C MET A 4 -48.17 14.78 21.78
N LYS A 5 -48.74 15.48 20.81
CA LYS A 5 -48.87 15.00 19.42
C LYS A 5 -47.53 15.15 18.72
N ILE A 6 -46.84 14.03 18.48
CA ILE A 6 -45.66 13.97 17.61
C ILE A 6 -46.16 14.06 16.16
N LEU A 7 -45.80 15.16 15.48
CA LEU A 7 -46.09 15.40 14.07
C LEU A 7 -45.02 14.72 13.21
N LEU A 8 -45.37 13.59 12.60
CA LEU A 8 -44.52 12.90 11.64
C LEU A 8 -44.68 13.57 10.26
N VAL A 9 -43.72 14.40 9.86
CA VAL A 9 -43.71 15.03 8.52
C VAL A 9 -42.98 14.11 7.54
N LEU A 10 -43.72 13.50 6.62
CA LEU A 10 -43.20 12.69 5.53
C LEU A 10 -42.92 13.60 4.32
N VAL A 11 -41.66 13.87 4.00
CA VAL A 11 -41.27 14.62 2.79
C VAL A 11 -40.77 13.64 1.73
N THR A 12 -41.50 13.52 0.63
CA THR A 12 -41.11 12.72 -0.55
C THR A 12 -40.39 13.64 -1.54
N LEU A 13 -39.09 13.42 -1.77
CA LEU A 13 -38.31 14.16 -2.78
C LEU A 13 -37.94 13.23 -3.96
N LEU A 14 -38.39 13.57 -5.16
CA LEU A 14 -37.96 12.98 -6.43
C LEU A 14 -36.61 13.59 -6.85
N ILE A 15 -35.57 12.77 -7.06
CA ILE A 15 -34.26 13.22 -7.56
C ILE A 15 -33.91 12.46 -8.84
N VAL A 16 -33.67 13.23 -9.91
CA VAL A 16 -33.10 12.77 -11.18
C VAL A 16 -31.58 12.69 -11.01
N GLY A 17 -31.01 11.48 -11.13
CA GLY A 17 -29.59 11.23 -10.85
C GLY A 17 -28.69 11.38 -12.08
N SER A 18 -27.69 12.26 -11.99
CA SER A 18 -26.49 12.25 -12.84
C SER A 18 -25.41 11.36 -12.21
N SER A 19 -24.66 10.62 -13.03
CA SER A 19 -23.62 9.70 -12.56
C SER A 19 -22.38 10.48 -12.07
N VAL A 20 -22.22 10.60 -10.76
CA VAL A 20 -20.97 11.07 -10.15
C VAL A 20 -20.00 9.88 -10.04
N ASN A 21 -18.79 10.03 -10.59
CA ASN A 21 -17.70 9.06 -10.49
C ASN A 21 -17.50 8.64 -9.03
N GLY A 22 -17.82 7.38 -8.71
CA GLY A 22 -17.80 6.86 -7.34
C GLY A 22 -16.39 6.80 -6.77
N GLN A 23 -15.95 7.86 -6.09
CA GLN A 23 -14.79 7.80 -5.21
C GLN A 23 -15.13 6.83 -4.08
N THR A 24 -14.39 5.73 -3.98
CA THR A 24 -14.46 4.83 -2.82
C THR A 24 -13.70 5.47 -1.68
N PHE A 25 -14.40 5.84 -0.61
CA PHE A 25 -13.78 6.35 0.60
C PHE A 25 -13.38 5.15 1.47
N TYR A 26 -12.07 5.01 1.72
CA TYR A 26 -11.57 4.16 2.79
C TYR A 26 -11.71 4.96 4.07
N THR A 27 -12.71 4.64 4.89
CA THR A 27 -12.89 5.32 6.17
C THR A 27 -12.43 4.39 7.27
N VAL A 28 -11.22 4.64 7.77
CA VAL A 28 -10.85 4.15 9.10
C VAL A 28 -11.39 5.20 10.08
N THR A 29 -12.39 4.81 10.87
CA THR A 29 -12.99 5.71 11.84
C THR A 29 -11.97 6.00 12.94
N ALA A 30 -11.60 7.28 13.06
CA ALA A 30 -10.68 7.70 14.11
C ALA A 30 -11.24 7.31 15.50
N PRO A 31 -10.37 6.92 16.45
CA PRO A 31 -10.74 6.81 17.85
C PRO A 31 -11.24 8.16 18.36
N GLU A 32 -12.00 8.11 19.45
CA GLU A 32 -12.44 9.32 20.12
C GLU A 32 -11.24 10.03 20.74
N THR A 33 -11.21 11.36 20.61
CA THR A 33 -10.27 12.22 21.34
C THR A 33 -11.10 13.21 22.14
N ASP A 34 -11.15 12.97 23.46
CA ASP A 34 -11.82 13.85 24.41
C ASP A 34 -10.84 14.93 24.88
N THR A 35 -10.87 16.08 24.20
CA THR A 35 -9.99 17.20 24.48
C THR A 35 -10.30 17.88 25.81
N THR A 36 -11.46 17.61 26.44
CA THR A 36 -11.82 18.21 27.73
C THR A 36 -10.93 17.72 28.88
N LYS A 37 -10.20 16.62 28.67
CA LYS A 37 -9.24 16.04 29.62
C LYS A 37 -7.79 16.40 29.29
N MET A 38 -7.54 17.12 28.19
CA MET A 38 -6.20 17.45 27.72
C MET A 38 -5.83 18.87 28.13
N SER A 39 -4.60 19.07 28.60
CA SER A 39 -4.04 20.41 28.81
C SER A 39 -3.51 20.94 27.48
N LEU A 40 -4.40 21.45 26.64
CA LEU A 40 -4.04 21.99 25.33
C LEU A 40 -3.67 23.48 25.41
N PRO A 41 -2.73 23.95 24.56
CA PRO A 41 -2.39 25.37 24.47
C PRO A 41 -3.54 26.18 23.85
N GLU A 42 -3.54 27.48 24.11
CA GLU A 42 -4.46 28.40 23.43
C GLU A 42 -4.20 28.39 21.91
N PRO A 43 -5.24 28.41 21.06
CA PRO A 43 -5.09 28.41 19.61
C PRO A 43 -4.26 29.56 19.04
N GLU A 44 -4.23 30.70 19.73
CA GLU A 44 -3.40 31.86 19.39
C GLU A 44 -1.90 31.57 19.48
N ASP A 45 -1.50 30.66 20.38
CA ASP A 45 -0.11 30.29 20.59
C ASP A 45 0.28 29.11 19.71
N GLU A 46 -0.57 28.09 19.62
CA GLU A 46 -0.27 26.85 18.89
C GLU A 46 -1.52 26.27 18.23
N LEU A 47 -1.37 25.59 17.11
CA LEU A 47 -2.42 24.74 16.52
C LEU A 47 -1.99 23.28 16.65
N VAL A 48 -2.76 22.51 17.43
CA VAL A 48 -2.47 21.09 17.67
C VAL A 48 -3.34 20.25 16.74
N VAL A 49 -2.74 19.65 15.72
CA VAL A 49 -3.47 18.82 14.77
C VAL A 49 -3.82 17.48 15.41
N ASN A 50 -5.06 17.02 15.20
CA ASN A 50 -5.45 15.67 15.56
C ASN A 50 -4.88 14.68 14.53
N HIS A 51 -3.64 14.24 14.73
CA HIS A 51 -2.97 13.26 13.86
C HIS A 51 -3.76 11.95 13.72
N ARG A 52 -4.54 11.57 14.73
CA ARG A 52 -5.41 10.36 14.71
C ARG A 52 -6.57 10.50 13.73
N ALA A 53 -6.88 11.70 13.23
CA ALA A 53 -7.89 11.96 12.22
C ALA A 53 -7.37 11.87 10.77
N ILE A 54 -6.05 11.70 10.56
CA ILE A 54 -5.43 11.61 9.22
C ILE A 54 -5.54 10.18 8.68
N THR A 55 -6.76 9.78 8.36
CA THR A 55 -7.07 8.38 8.00
C THR A 55 -7.46 8.18 6.55
N ARG A 56 -7.69 9.25 5.77
CA ARG A 56 -8.19 9.13 4.39
C ARG A 56 -7.07 8.71 3.44
N TYR A 57 -7.21 7.53 2.86
CA TYR A 57 -6.25 7.01 1.88
C TYR A 57 -6.24 7.80 0.55
N GLU A 58 -5.04 8.12 0.05
CA GLU A 58 -4.80 8.84 -1.20
C GLU A 58 -4.33 7.91 -2.32
N LYS A 59 -5.28 7.27 -3.02
CA LYS A 59 -4.98 6.25 -4.06
C LYS A 59 -3.96 6.69 -5.12
N TRP A 60 -3.97 7.96 -5.51
CA TRP A 60 -3.10 8.49 -6.56
C TRP A 60 -1.64 8.70 -6.12
N ARG A 61 -1.35 8.56 -4.82
CA ARG A 61 -0.01 8.75 -4.26
C ARG A 61 0.64 7.44 -3.83
N VAL A 62 0.09 6.31 -4.27
CA VAL A 62 0.50 4.96 -3.86
C VAL A 62 1.29 4.30 -4.97
N GLU A 63 2.44 3.75 -4.62
CA GLU A 63 3.39 3.14 -5.57
C GLU A 63 3.88 1.79 -5.03
N PRO A 64 3.57 0.65 -5.66
CA PRO A 64 2.54 0.46 -6.68
C PRO A 64 1.15 0.72 -6.08
N GLY A 65 0.12 1.00 -6.89
CA GLY A 65 -1.25 1.36 -6.46
C GLY A 65 -2.07 0.27 -5.73
N ASP A 66 -1.39 -0.55 -4.93
CA ASP A 66 -1.89 -1.65 -4.14
C ASP A 66 -2.29 -1.17 -2.74
N THR A 67 -3.60 -1.00 -2.52
CA THR A 67 -4.20 -0.55 -1.26
C THR A 67 -4.16 -1.60 -0.17
N ASN A 68 -3.98 -2.87 -0.53
CA ASN A 68 -4.23 -3.97 0.38
C ASN A 68 -3.05 -4.19 1.34
N ALA A 69 -1.90 -3.63 0.99
CA ALA A 69 -0.67 -3.72 1.75
C ALA A 69 -0.58 -2.72 2.91
N VAL A 70 -1.57 -1.86 3.15
CA VAL A 70 -1.42 -0.75 4.09
C VAL A 70 -2.59 -0.63 5.05
N TRP A 71 -2.29 -0.23 6.28
CA TRP A 71 -3.31 -0.08 7.32
C TRP A 71 -2.93 0.89 8.43
N LEU A 72 -3.90 1.18 9.28
CA LEU A 72 -3.75 2.06 10.43
C LEU A 72 -3.98 1.23 11.69
N ARG A 73 -3.13 1.42 12.70
CA ARG A 73 -3.33 0.91 14.05
C ARG A 73 -3.36 2.10 14.99
N PHE A 74 -4.36 2.18 15.87
CA PHE A 74 -4.45 3.25 16.86
C PHE A 74 -3.96 2.74 18.21
N THR A 75 -3.29 3.62 18.93
CA THR A 75 -2.99 3.46 20.37
C THR A 75 -3.77 4.52 21.13
N ASP A 76 -3.51 4.63 22.44
CA ASP A 76 -4.12 5.64 23.29
C ASP A 76 -3.72 7.06 22.87
N ASP A 77 -2.45 7.28 22.51
CA ASP A 77 -1.86 8.59 22.22
C ASP A 77 -1.36 8.77 20.78
N SER A 78 -1.33 7.70 19.98
CA SER A 78 -0.70 7.69 18.66
C SER A 78 -1.56 7.02 17.57
N ILE A 79 -1.10 7.18 16.34
CA ILE A 79 -1.55 6.40 15.19
C ILE A 79 -0.34 5.82 14.47
N VAL A 80 -0.40 4.55 14.10
CA VAL A 80 0.64 3.81 13.39
C VAL A 80 0.20 3.55 11.96
N TYR A 81 0.92 4.15 11.02
CA TYR A 81 0.81 3.92 9.59
C TYR A 81 1.65 2.72 9.22
N ASN A 82 1.00 1.65 8.81
CA ASN A 82 1.64 0.38 8.50
C ASN A 82 1.67 0.14 7.00
N ILE A 83 2.79 -0.40 6.52
CA ILE A 83 2.96 -0.90 5.16
C ILE A 83 3.53 -2.31 5.25
N GLY A 84 2.68 -3.30 4.99
CA GLY A 84 3.03 -4.71 5.00
C GLY A 84 3.76 -5.18 3.76
N LYS A 85 3.84 -4.41 2.66
CA LYS A 85 4.47 -4.88 1.42
C LYS A 85 5.76 -4.12 1.12
N GLN A 86 6.80 -4.87 0.75
CA GLN A 86 8.08 -4.30 0.32
C GLN A 86 7.89 -3.33 -0.85
N SER A 87 8.70 -2.28 -0.88
CA SER A 87 8.70 -1.26 -1.93
C SER A 87 7.37 -0.52 -2.12
N CYS A 88 6.36 -0.77 -1.28
CA CYS A 88 5.08 -0.09 -1.33
C CYS A 88 5.16 1.26 -0.64
N ARG A 89 4.63 2.29 -1.30
CA ARG A 89 4.39 3.61 -0.76
C ARG A 89 2.89 3.82 -0.63
N SER A 90 2.46 4.41 0.47
CA SER A 90 1.11 4.91 0.65
C SER A 90 1.11 6.31 1.21
N ALA A 91 0.00 7.01 1.02
CA ALA A 91 -0.26 8.28 1.65
C ALA A 91 -1.68 8.31 2.23
N TRP A 92 -1.80 8.97 3.37
CA TRP A 92 -3.05 9.26 4.06
C TRP A 92 -3.15 10.75 4.26
N ALA A 93 -4.34 11.29 4.14
CA ALA A 93 -4.57 12.72 4.22
C ALA A 93 -5.78 13.08 5.07
N LYS A 94 -5.84 14.35 5.44
CA LYS A 94 -6.98 14.97 6.10
C LYS A 94 -7.13 16.37 5.55
N LYS A 95 -8.32 16.67 5.00
CA LYS A 95 -8.72 18.06 4.81
C LYS A 95 -9.03 18.65 6.18
N LEU A 96 -8.42 19.78 6.47
CA LEU A 96 -8.63 20.56 7.68
C LEU A 96 -9.90 21.41 7.53
N SER A 97 -10.61 21.60 8.64
CA SER A 97 -11.71 22.54 8.75
C SER A 97 -11.21 23.98 8.82
N HIS A 98 -9.96 24.17 9.27
CA HIS A 98 -9.28 25.45 9.39
C HIS A 98 -7.96 25.47 8.60
N GLU A 99 -7.72 26.56 7.88
CA GLU A 99 -6.47 26.78 7.18
C GLU A 99 -5.35 27.13 8.18
N ILE A 100 -4.17 26.55 8.01
CA ILE A 100 -2.99 26.91 8.79
C ILE A 100 -2.16 27.91 7.98
N ASP A 101 -2.18 29.18 8.39
CA ASP A 101 -1.35 30.23 7.81
C ASP A 101 0.10 30.09 8.29
N ILE A 102 1.01 29.75 7.37
CA ILE A 102 2.42 29.49 7.68
C ILE A 102 3.18 30.77 8.07
N GLU A 103 2.71 31.97 7.69
CA GLU A 103 3.33 33.21 8.20
C GLU A 103 3.03 33.40 9.69
N ARG A 104 1.93 32.79 10.17
CA ARG A 104 1.43 32.97 11.53
C ARG A 104 1.86 31.86 12.47
N TYR A 105 1.80 30.60 12.00
CA TYR A 105 2.26 29.43 12.74
C TYR A 105 3.44 28.76 12.02
N PRO A 106 4.60 29.42 11.93
CA PRO A 106 5.69 28.95 11.09
C PRO A 106 6.46 27.76 11.67
N ILE A 107 6.34 27.47 12.97
CA ILE A 107 7.15 26.45 13.63
C ILE A 107 6.37 25.13 13.67
N LEU A 108 6.73 24.19 12.80
CA LEU A 108 6.22 22.83 12.83
C LEU A 108 6.99 22.00 13.87
N THR A 109 6.26 21.30 14.73
CA THR A 109 6.75 20.20 15.57
C THR A 109 6.10 18.89 15.15
N PHE A 110 6.92 17.88 14.87
CA PHE A 110 6.50 16.56 14.40
C PHE A 110 7.15 15.47 15.27
N THR A 111 6.36 14.82 16.12
CA THR A 111 6.85 13.79 17.03
C THR A 111 6.42 12.41 16.53
N TYR A 112 7.38 11.51 16.32
CA TYR A 112 7.18 10.24 15.64
C TYR A 112 8.05 9.11 16.21
N ARG A 113 7.79 7.88 15.77
CA ARG A 113 8.64 6.69 15.90
C ARG A 113 8.57 5.91 14.59
N THR A 114 9.66 5.31 14.14
CA THR A 114 9.63 4.46 12.95
C THR A 114 10.65 3.33 13.02
N ASN A 115 10.30 2.17 12.48
CA ASN A 115 11.18 0.99 12.45
C ASN A 115 11.90 0.80 11.11
N THR A 116 11.52 1.51 10.04
CA THR A 116 12.01 1.22 8.69
C THR A 116 12.79 2.40 8.12
N LYS A 117 13.95 2.11 7.54
CA LYS A 117 14.81 3.09 6.86
C LYS A 117 14.09 3.68 5.65
N ALA A 118 14.20 4.98 5.42
CA ALA A 118 13.49 5.66 4.34
C ALA A 118 14.18 5.59 2.95
N VAL A 119 13.41 5.79 1.85
CA VAL A 119 13.97 6.03 0.50
C VAL A 119 14.07 7.52 0.23
N SER A 120 15.22 7.98 -0.21
CA SER A 120 15.63 9.38 -0.19
C SER A 120 14.85 10.41 -1.03
N LYS A 121 13.80 10.03 -1.75
CA LYS A 121 13.08 10.91 -2.68
C LYS A 121 11.68 11.33 -2.25
N TYR A 122 11.22 10.93 -1.07
CA TYR A 122 9.84 11.17 -0.64
C TYR A 122 9.75 12.11 0.58
N TRP A 123 8.53 12.58 0.85
CA TRP A 123 8.17 13.31 2.05
C TRP A 123 7.44 12.40 3.02
N ALA A 124 7.62 12.64 4.32
CA ALA A 124 6.90 11.99 5.40
C ALA A 124 5.63 12.78 5.75
N LEU A 125 5.73 14.12 5.78
CA LEU A 125 4.62 15.04 6.02
C LEU A 125 4.59 16.12 4.93
N TRP A 126 3.41 16.37 4.41
CA TRP A 126 3.15 17.35 3.34
C TRP A 126 1.83 18.08 3.58
N GLY A 127 1.70 19.29 3.05
CA GLY A 127 0.45 20.06 3.08
C GLY A 127 0.01 20.57 1.71
N ASP A 128 -1.29 20.50 1.39
CA ASP A 128 -1.83 21.21 0.22
C ASP A 128 -1.82 22.71 0.49
N VAL A 129 -1.42 23.48 -0.51
CA VAL A 129 -1.50 24.93 -0.46
C VAL A 129 -2.89 25.37 -0.92
N VAL A 130 -3.53 26.24 -0.13
CA VAL A 130 -4.86 26.77 -0.46
C VAL A 130 -4.84 27.45 -1.83
N GLY A 131 -5.79 27.08 -2.68
CA GLY A 131 -5.94 27.61 -4.04
C GLY A 131 -5.05 26.96 -5.09
N GLU A 132 -4.23 25.98 -4.73
CA GLU A 132 -3.41 25.20 -5.68
C GLU A 132 -4.07 23.84 -5.99
N ASP A 133 -4.42 23.61 -7.25
CA ASP A 133 -5.03 22.34 -7.69
C ASP A 133 -3.98 21.26 -8.02
N ASP A 134 -2.72 21.63 -8.26
CA ASP A 134 -1.65 20.66 -8.54
C ASP A 134 -0.99 20.17 -7.24
N PRO A 135 -1.12 18.87 -6.90
CA PRO A 135 -0.39 18.21 -5.81
C PRO A 135 1.10 18.54 -5.70
N LYS A 136 1.75 18.81 -6.84
CA LYS A 136 3.19 19.13 -6.91
C LYS A 136 3.52 20.47 -6.29
N ASN A 137 2.54 21.38 -6.24
CA ASN A 137 2.67 22.73 -5.68
C ASN A 137 2.40 22.77 -4.18
N GLY A 138 2.17 21.64 -3.52
CA GLY A 138 2.05 21.58 -2.06
C GLY A 138 3.38 21.88 -1.34
N LEU A 139 3.31 21.90 0.00
CA LEU A 139 4.43 22.20 0.89
C LEU A 139 5.03 20.89 1.44
N TYR A 140 6.30 20.63 1.10
CA TYR A 140 7.05 19.48 1.60
C TYR A 140 7.66 19.85 2.97
N MET A 141 7.03 19.41 4.05
CA MET A 141 7.38 19.88 5.40
C MET A 141 8.39 18.99 6.12
N VAL A 142 8.28 17.67 5.99
CA VAL A 142 9.23 16.71 6.58
C VAL A 142 9.66 15.73 5.49
N HIS A 143 10.96 15.60 5.26
CA HIS A 143 11.48 14.59 4.34
C HIS A 143 11.63 13.26 5.04
N VAL A 144 11.46 12.15 4.30
CA VAL A 144 11.64 10.83 4.89
C VAL A 144 13.09 10.56 5.34
N ASN A 145 14.07 11.27 4.77
CA ASN A 145 15.48 11.20 5.21
C ASN A 145 15.73 11.85 6.57
N ASP A 146 14.80 12.70 7.02
CA ASP A 146 14.89 13.32 8.34
C ASP A 146 14.43 12.34 9.44
N LEU A 147 13.85 11.19 9.05
CA LEU A 147 13.37 10.17 9.97
C LEU A 147 14.50 9.22 10.40
N ILE A 148 14.58 8.96 11.71
CA ILE A 148 15.55 8.04 12.32
C ILE A 148 14.87 6.67 12.53
N PRO A 149 15.32 5.59 11.85
CA PRO A 149 14.69 4.28 11.90
C PRO A 149 15.28 3.38 13.00
N ASP A 150 15.19 3.80 14.26
CA ASP A 150 15.69 3.06 15.42
C ASP A 150 14.58 2.56 16.35
N ASN A 151 13.32 2.70 15.92
CA ASN A 151 12.13 2.40 16.70
C ASN A 151 12.07 3.14 18.05
N GLN A 152 12.73 4.29 18.17
CA GLN A 152 12.62 5.20 19.31
C GLN A 152 11.74 6.41 18.96
N LYS A 153 11.30 7.14 19.99
CA LYS A 153 10.51 8.36 19.84
C LYS A 153 11.44 9.53 19.56
N HIS A 154 11.18 10.24 18.46
CA HIS A 154 11.95 11.38 17.98
C HIS A 154 11.04 12.59 17.74
N THR A 155 11.64 13.78 17.77
CA THR A 155 10.94 15.04 17.46
C THR A 155 11.73 15.83 16.42
N ILE A 156 11.06 16.26 15.36
CA ILE A 156 11.57 17.20 14.38
C ILE A 156 10.90 18.55 14.62
N THR A 157 11.70 19.61 14.71
CA THR A 157 11.20 20.99 14.77
C THR A 157 11.75 21.77 13.57
N MET A 158 10.87 22.40 12.81
CA MET A 158 11.22 23.13 11.59
C MET A 158 10.52 24.49 11.51
N ASP A 159 11.27 25.50 11.08
CA ASP A 159 10.71 26.79 10.68
C ASP A 159 10.36 26.76 9.19
N LEU A 160 9.07 26.68 8.88
CA LEU A 160 8.53 26.56 7.53
C LEU A 160 8.74 27.83 6.68
N ARG A 161 9.07 28.98 7.29
CA ARG A 161 9.43 30.21 6.55
C ARG A 161 10.70 30.01 5.72
N LYS A 162 11.56 29.07 6.11
CA LYS A 162 12.77 28.70 5.34
C LYS A 162 12.44 28.14 3.95
N ILE A 163 11.22 27.66 3.72
CA ILE A 163 10.74 27.16 2.42
C ILE A 163 10.36 28.32 1.47
N LYS A 164 10.43 29.59 1.94
CA LYS A 164 10.23 30.83 1.17
C LYS A 164 8.91 30.90 0.38
N ARG A 165 7.81 30.41 0.96
CA ARG A 165 6.46 30.53 0.40
C ARG A 165 5.51 31.08 1.46
N LYS A 166 4.80 32.16 1.12
CA LYS A 166 3.73 32.74 1.95
C LYS A 166 2.42 32.09 1.55
N VAL A 167 2.03 31.06 2.28
CA VAL A 167 0.93 30.18 1.91
C VAL A 167 0.15 29.76 3.15
N SER A 168 -1.12 29.42 2.95
CA SER A 168 -1.93 28.68 3.91
C SER A 168 -2.05 27.22 3.47
N ILE A 169 -2.23 26.31 4.41
CA ILE A 169 -2.50 24.90 4.14
C ILE A 169 -3.88 24.46 4.65
N ASP A 170 -4.66 23.74 3.84
CA ASP A 170 -5.99 23.23 4.21
C ASP A 170 -6.11 21.70 4.17
N ARG A 171 -5.02 21.01 3.83
CA ARG A 171 -4.94 19.55 3.90
C ARG A 171 -3.55 19.16 4.37
N LEU A 172 -3.49 18.16 5.24
CA LEU A 172 -2.24 17.49 5.61
C LEU A 172 -2.23 16.09 5.03
N ALA A 173 -1.07 15.61 4.63
CA ALA A 173 -0.86 14.22 4.28
C ALA A 173 0.40 13.65 4.93
N ILE A 174 0.28 12.42 5.41
CA ILE A 174 1.38 11.56 5.82
C ILE A 174 1.63 10.56 4.70
N ALA A 175 2.87 10.42 4.26
CA ALA A 175 3.25 9.37 3.33
C ALA A 175 4.43 8.59 3.84
N TYR A 176 4.45 7.31 3.51
CA TYR A 176 5.49 6.42 3.95
C TYR A 176 5.75 5.37 2.88
N ARG A 177 7.00 4.90 2.77
CA ARG A 177 7.39 3.84 1.83
C ARG A 177 8.20 2.78 2.57
N SER A 178 7.77 1.52 2.47
CA SER A 178 8.57 0.37 2.92
C SER A 178 9.75 0.16 1.97
N THR A 179 10.96 -0.02 2.50
CA THR A 179 12.21 0.01 1.70
C THR A 179 12.99 -1.30 1.69
N SER A 180 12.89 -2.13 2.73
CA SER A 180 13.45 -3.49 2.77
C SER A 180 12.83 -4.31 3.93
N HIS A 181 13.36 -5.52 4.18
CA HIS A 181 12.81 -6.70 4.88
C HIS A 181 12.00 -6.52 6.18
N GLU A 182 12.09 -5.38 6.86
CA GLU A 182 11.37 -5.12 8.11
C GLU A 182 9.92 -4.80 7.79
N LEU A 183 9.11 -5.86 7.70
CA LEU A 183 7.67 -5.78 7.50
C LEU A 183 6.93 -6.21 8.79
N PRO A 184 5.87 -5.49 9.18
CA PRO A 184 5.40 -4.26 8.57
C PRO A 184 6.36 -3.09 8.79
N ALA A 185 6.46 -2.23 7.77
CA ALA A 185 7.11 -0.94 7.93
C ALA A 185 6.13 -0.01 8.67
N GLU A 186 6.54 0.49 9.83
CA GLU A 186 5.72 1.27 10.73
C GLU A 186 6.23 2.72 10.80
N LEU A 187 5.32 3.67 10.62
CA LEU A 187 5.51 5.07 11.00
C LEU A 187 4.43 5.42 12.02
N GLU A 188 4.82 5.65 13.26
CA GLU A 188 3.94 6.04 14.34
C GLU A 188 4.06 7.53 14.61
N ILE A 189 2.92 8.22 14.67
CA ILE A 189 2.84 9.66 14.91
C ILE A 189 2.19 9.89 16.26
N PHE A 190 2.86 10.70 17.09
CA PHE A 190 2.39 11.11 18.42
C PHE A 190 1.89 12.54 18.43
N GLU A 191 2.42 13.40 17.57
CA GLU A 191 2.09 14.82 17.59
C GLU A 191 2.40 15.48 16.24
N ILE A 192 1.49 16.37 15.83
CA ILE A 192 1.71 17.34 14.76
C ILE A 192 1.21 18.68 15.31
N LYS A 193 2.12 19.66 15.43
CA LYS A 193 1.81 20.96 16.03
C LYS A 193 2.44 22.10 15.26
N PHE A 194 1.74 23.22 15.17
CA PHE A 194 2.24 24.46 14.54
C PHE A 194 2.22 25.58 15.58
N SER A 195 3.38 26.08 15.97
CA SER A 195 3.49 27.16 16.97
C SER A 195 3.63 28.52 16.30
N ALA A 196 2.97 29.51 16.89
CA ALA A 196 3.17 30.92 16.59
C ALA A 196 4.54 31.39 17.08
N VAL A 197 4.98 32.52 16.53
CA VAL A 197 6.20 33.21 16.96
C VAL A 197 5.86 34.66 17.25
N ASN A 198 6.51 35.25 18.27
CA ASN A 198 6.17 36.60 18.75
C ASN A 198 6.34 37.70 17.69
N ASP A 199 7.09 37.43 16.61
CA ASP A 199 7.30 38.32 15.46
C ASP A 199 6.30 38.09 14.31
N ALA A 200 5.40 37.11 14.43
CA ALA A 200 4.36 36.87 13.44
C ALA A 200 3.33 38.02 13.40
N LYS A 201 2.61 38.15 12.29
CA LYS A 201 1.40 39.00 12.22
C LYS A 201 0.51 38.66 13.43
N ALA A 202 0.00 39.68 14.11
CA ALA A 202 -0.83 39.54 15.32
C ALA A 202 -1.78 38.33 15.18
N PRO A 203 -1.86 37.40 16.16
CA PRO A 203 -2.62 36.17 16.02
C PRO A 203 -4.10 36.42 15.69
N PRO A 204 -4.79 35.45 15.08
CA PRO A 204 -6.22 35.60 14.82
C PRO A 204 -6.90 35.58 16.17
N VAL A 205 -7.80 36.52 16.42
CA VAL A 205 -8.66 36.39 17.59
C VAL A 205 -9.65 35.29 17.26
N TYR A 206 -9.47 34.10 17.84
CA TYR A 206 -10.41 33.00 17.64
C TYR A 206 -11.67 33.30 18.43
N ARG A 207 -12.72 33.70 17.72
CA ARG A 207 -14.02 34.02 18.34
C ARG A 207 -14.87 32.78 18.47
N ARG A 208 -15.70 32.72 19.50
CA ARG A 208 -16.76 31.72 19.62
C ARG A 208 -17.93 32.14 18.73
N GLY A 209 -18.42 31.22 17.91
CA GLY A 209 -19.54 31.44 17.02
C GLY A 209 -20.89 31.21 17.68
N GLU A 210 -21.92 31.09 16.84
CA GLU A 210 -23.28 30.83 17.27
C GLU A 210 -23.44 29.42 17.89
N PRO A 211 -24.22 29.27 18.97
CA PRO A 211 -24.50 27.97 19.57
C PRO A 211 -25.21 27.01 18.60
N CYS A 212 -24.75 25.76 18.57
CA CYS A 212 -25.31 24.66 17.79
C CYS A 212 -25.89 23.61 18.76
N THR A 213 -27.18 23.31 18.65
CA THR A 213 -27.84 22.29 19.50
C THR A 213 -28.02 20.99 18.74
N PHE A 214 -27.58 19.87 19.29
CA PHE A 214 -27.76 18.53 18.73
C PHE A 214 -28.80 17.77 19.54
N LEU A 215 -29.73 17.09 18.86
CA LEU A 215 -30.65 16.13 19.46
C LEU A 215 -30.22 14.72 19.02
N VAL A 216 -29.70 13.92 19.93
CA VAL A 216 -29.22 12.57 19.66
C VAL A 216 -30.24 11.54 20.12
N THR A 217 -30.67 10.69 19.19
CA THR A 217 -31.72 9.68 19.41
C THR A 217 -31.29 8.30 18.92
N ASP A 218 -31.95 7.25 19.41
CA ASP A 218 -31.84 5.89 18.86
C ASP A 218 -32.77 5.67 17.66
N GLU A 219 -32.80 4.43 17.13
CA GLU A 219 -33.64 4.05 15.98
C GLU A 219 -35.14 4.14 16.27
N GLN A 220 -35.54 4.16 17.55
CA GLN A 220 -36.92 4.30 18.03
C GLN A 220 -37.29 5.76 18.30
N GLY A 221 -36.35 6.70 18.09
CA GLY A 221 -36.52 8.12 18.36
C GLY A 221 -36.45 8.47 19.85
N GLN A 222 -35.98 7.56 20.70
CA GLN A 222 -35.75 7.86 22.12
C GLN A 222 -34.45 8.65 22.29
N PRO A 223 -34.41 9.64 23.20
CA PRO A 223 -33.20 10.39 23.47
C PRO A 223 -32.09 9.49 24.04
N ILE A 224 -30.85 9.73 23.63
CA ILE A 224 -29.66 9.04 24.16
C ILE A 224 -28.94 9.99 25.12
N GLU A 225 -28.94 9.66 26.41
CA GLU A 225 -28.14 10.35 27.43
C GLU A 225 -26.66 9.96 27.33
N GLY A 226 -25.75 10.92 27.53
CA GLY A 226 -24.31 10.67 27.60
C GLY A 226 -23.62 10.44 26.25
N ALA A 227 -24.28 10.71 25.12
CA ALA A 227 -23.64 10.69 23.81
C ALA A 227 -22.64 11.86 23.71
N PHE A 228 -21.40 11.58 23.33
CA PHE A 228 -20.36 12.58 23.13
C PHE A 228 -20.47 13.17 21.72
N VAL A 229 -20.63 14.49 21.65
CA VAL A 229 -20.69 15.24 20.39
C VAL A 229 -19.48 16.14 20.32
N ALA A 230 -18.73 16.07 19.21
CA ALA A 230 -17.54 16.89 18.99
C ALA A 230 -17.51 17.50 17.59
N LEU A 231 -17.16 18.79 17.50
CA LEU A 231 -16.97 19.56 16.26
C LEU A 231 -15.52 20.02 16.14
N SER A 232 -15.06 20.25 14.90
CA SER A 232 -13.71 20.71 14.55
C SER A 232 -12.60 19.75 15.01
N GLN A 233 -12.83 18.44 14.84
CA GLN A 233 -11.97 17.38 15.37
C GLN A 233 -10.56 17.31 14.77
N ASP A 234 -10.28 18.04 13.70
CA ASP A 234 -9.00 18.00 13.01
C ASP A 234 -7.92 18.89 13.67
N ILE A 235 -8.31 19.90 14.43
CA ILE A 235 -7.41 20.71 15.27
C ILE A 235 -7.93 20.65 16.71
N LEU A 236 -7.20 19.94 17.58
CA LEU A 236 -7.64 19.55 18.92
C LEU A 236 -8.00 20.74 19.80
N ASN A 237 -7.23 21.83 19.74
CA ASN A 237 -7.50 23.02 20.56
C ASN A 237 -8.53 23.99 19.95
N LEU A 238 -9.01 23.70 18.73
CA LEU A 238 -10.22 24.31 18.17
C LEU A 238 -11.46 23.42 18.34
N GLN A 239 -11.29 22.20 18.86
CA GLN A 239 -12.39 21.28 19.08
C GLN A 239 -13.35 21.82 20.12
N THR A 240 -14.64 21.65 19.86
CA THR A 240 -15.68 21.86 20.87
C THR A 240 -16.46 20.59 21.05
N ALA A 241 -16.69 20.22 22.31
CA ALA A 241 -17.33 18.96 22.61
C ALA A 241 -18.18 19.04 23.88
N GLY A 242 -19.10 18.09 24.02
CA GLY A 242 -19.99 17.96 25.16
C GLY A 242 -20.73 16.63 25.13
N HIS A 243 -21.38 16.30 26.23
CA HIS A 243 -22.21 15.11 26.36
C HIS A 243 -23.69 15.50 26.37
N THR A 244 -24.53 14.66 25.78
CA THR A 244 -25.99 14.86 25.82
C THR A 244 -26.56 14.62 27.22
N GLY A 245 -27.57 15.40 27.59
CA GLY A 245 -28.35 15.19 28.81
C GLY A 245 -29.41 14.09 28.66
N VAL A 246 -30.25 13.93 29.69
CA VAL A 246 -31.37 12.97 29.72
C VAL A 246 -32.40 13.15 28.59
N ASP A 247 -32.46 14.35 28.00
CA ASP A 247 -33.31 14.70 26.87
C ASP A 247 -32.62 14.46 25.51
N GLY A 248 -31.41 13.89 25.52
CA GLY A 248 -30.61 13.63 24.32
C GLY A 248 -30.03 14.91 23.70
N MET A 249 -30.10 16.04 24.40
CA MET A 249 -29.65 17.34 23.86
C MET A 249 -28.27 17.72 24.35
N VAL A 250 -27.49 18.37 23.48
CA VAL A 250 -26.27 19.09 23.84
C VAL A 250 -26.14 20.36 23.01
N THR A 251 -25.75 21.46 23.65
CA THR A 251 -25.46 22.73 22.96
C THR A 251 -23.97 22.99 22.99
N LEU A 252 -23.36 23.14 21.82
CA LEU A 252 -21.95 23.44 21.64
C LEU A 252 -21.79 24.85 21.08
N GLN A 253 -20.71 25.54 21.48
CA GLN A 253 -20.37 26.85 20.94
C GLN A 253 -19.01 26.77 20.21
N PRO A 254 -19.02 26.34 18.93
CA PRO A 254 -17.78 26.14 18.18
C PRO A 254 -17.08 27.47 17.88
N TYR A 255 -15.79 27.43 17.55
CA TYR A 255 -15.08 28.63 17.09
C TYR A 255 -15.62 29.10 15.72
N GLU A 256 -15.63 30.41 15.47
CA GLU A 256 -15.93 31.04 14.18
C GLU A 256 -14.82 30.71 13.18
N ILE A 257 -14.92 29.52 12.62
CA ILE A 257 -14.24 29.10 11.40
C ILE A 257 -15.24 29.32 10.26
N ASP A 258 -14.80 29.44 9.00
CA ASP A 258 -15.73 29.50 7.86
C ASP A 258 -16.76 28.37 7.98
N SER A 259 -18.00 28.73 8.36
CA SER A 259 -19.04 27.81 8.85
C SER A 259 -19.39 26.69 7.88
N SER A 260 -18.98 26.83 6.61
CA SER A 260 -19.19 25.85 5.56
C SER A 260 -18.36 24.55 5.74
N SER A 261 -17.31 24.55 6.56
CA SER A 261 -16.34 23.44 6.68
C SER A 261 -16.40 22.64 7.99
N MET A 262 -17.31 22.96 8.92
CA MET A 262 -17.34 22.27 10.22
C MET A 262 -17.65 20.78 10.08
N THR A 263 -16.66 19.98 10.48
CA THR A 263 -16.77 18.51 10.57
C THR A 263 -16.80 18.08 12.03
N GLY A 264 -17.31 16.89 12.31
CA GLY A 264 -17.45 16.39 13.67
C GLY A 264 -17.72 14.89 13.75
N MET A 265 -17.95 14.41 14.95
CA MET A 265 -18.35 13.04 15.24
C MET A 265 -19.27 13.02 16.44
N ILE A 266 -20.19 12.05 16.43
CA ILE A 266 -21.01 11.69 17.58
C ILE A 266 -20.69 10.23 17.95
N THR A 267 -20.38 9.99 19.22
CA THR A 267 -20.02 8.68 19.76
C THR A 267 -20.85 8.37 21.00
N HIS A 268 -21.14 7.08 21.20
CA HIS A 268 -21.78 6.58 22.42
C HIS A 268 -21.42 5.08 22.54
N PRO A 269 -21.11 4.56 23.75
CA PRO A 269 -20.84 3.13 23.94
C PRO A 269 -21.95 2.25 23.36
N GLY A 270 -21.57 1.21 22.61
CA GLY A 270 -22.52 0.29 21.97
C GLY A 270 -23.24 0.83 20.73
N MET A 271 -23.03 2.09 20.35
CA MET A 271 -23.64 2.72 19.18
C MET A 271 -22.62 2.98 18.07
N PHE A 272 -23.10 2.95 16.82
CA PHE A 272 -22.30 3.24 15.64
C PHE A 272 -21.90 4.72 15.65
N LYS A 273 -20.60 4.98 15.44
CA LYS A 273 -20.05 6.33 15.38
C LYS A 273 -20.64 7.08 14.17
N MET A 274 -21.18 8.27 14.41
CA MET A 274 -21.87 9.07 13.40
C MET A 274 -21.02 10.29 13.00
N PRO A 275 -20.41 10.30 11.80
CA PRO A 275 -19.63 11.45 11.35
C PRO A 275 -20.55 12.61 10.92
N ILE A 276 -20.13 13.83 11.25
CA ILE A 276 -20.71 15.08 10.77
C ILE A 276 -19.76 15.60 9.68
N HIS A 277 -20.16 15.51 8.41
CA HIS A 277 -19.29 15.89 7.29
C HIS A 277 -19.36 17.38 6.95
N SER A 278 -20.52 17.99 7.12
CA SER A 278 -20.70 19.44 7.00
C SER A 278 -21.96 19.82 7.76
N LEU A 279 -21.81 20.70 8.74
CA LEU A 279 -22.94 21.20 9.52
C LEU A 279 -23.92 22.01 8.63
N ARG A 280 -23.42 22.65 7.57
CA ARG A 280 -24.22 23.45 6.63
C ARG A 280 -25.22 22.61 5.84
N SER A 281 -24.84 21.38 5.47
CA SER A 281 -25.71 20.46 4.74
C SER A 281 -26.50 19.51 5.64
N ALA A 282 -26.26 19.56 6.96
CA ALA A 282 -26.97 18.71 7.91
C ALA A 282 -28.45 19.14 7.99
N PRO A 283 -29.41 18.19 8.06
CA PRO A 283 -30.78 18.49 8.40
C PRO A 283 -30.84 19.27 9.71
N MET A 284 -31.67 20.31 9.73
CA MET A 284 -31.91 21.12 10.90
C MET A 284 -33.36 21.56 10.94
N TYR A 285 -33.86 21.84 12.14
CA TYR A 285 -35.13 22.53 12.32
C TYR A 285 -34.99 23.59 13.40
N LYS A 286 -35.86 24.61 13.32
CA LYS A 286 -35.96 25.65 14.34
C LYS A 286 -36.95 25.21 15.41
N HIS A 287 -36.56 25.31 16.67
CA HIS A 287 -37.44 25.11 17.81
C HIS A 287 -37.19 26.24 18.80
N TYR A 288 -38.19 27.09 18.99
CA TYR A 288 -38.03 28.39 19.64
C TYR A 288 -36.92 29.23 18.99
N ASP A 289 -35.97 29.71 19.76
CA ASP A 289 -34.80 30.51 19.35
C ASP A 289 -33.59 29.64 18.95
N ARG A 290 -33.71 28.31 18.97
CA ARG A 290 -32.58 27.39 18.74
C ARG A 290 -32.65 26.70 17.39
N THR A 291 -31.47 26.50 16.79
CA THR A 291 -31.28 25.56 15.66
C THR A 291 -30.95 24.19 16.24
N ILE A 292 -31.78 23.19 15.94
CA ILE A 292 -31.55 21.81 16.35
C ILE A 292 -31.11 20.97 15.15
N TYR A 293 -30.03 20.22 15.35
CA TYR A 293 -29.50 19.22 14.43
C TYR A 293 -29.88 17.82 14.95
N PRO A 294 -30.95 17.19 14.42
CA PRO A 294 -31.33 15.84 14.83
C PRO A 294 -30.36 14.81 14.25
N VAL A 295 -29.90 13.90 15.10
CA VAL A 295 -29.03 12.77 14.75
C VAL A 295 -29.58 11.49 15.34
N THR A 296 -29.71 10.46 14.50
CA THR A 296 -30.07 9.11 14.93
C THR A 296 -28.83 8.23 14.96
N MET A 297 -28.55 7.60 16.10
CA MET A 297 -27.51 6.59 16.25
C MET A 297 -28.09 5.19 16.12
N PHE A 298 -27.22 4.22 15.81
CA PHE A 298 -27.61 2.85 15.49
C PHE A 298 -26.86 1.86 16.37
N GLU A 299 -27.54 0.84 16.88
CA GLU A 299 -26.87 -0.21 17.65
C GLU A 299 -25.80 -0.92 16.83
N LEU A 300 -24.67 -1.20 17.47
CA LEU A 300 -23.61 -2.00 16.88
C LEU A 300 -23.94 -3.50 16.90
N ALA A 301 -23.50 -4.20 15.86
CA ALA A 301 -23.31 -5.63 15.88
C ALA A 301 -21.88 -5.93 15.40
N ASP A 302 -21.26 -6.94 16.00
CA ASP A 302 -19.95 -7.42 15.58
C ASP A 302 -20.09 -8.32 14.35
N PHE A 303 -19.34 -7.99 13.30
CA PHE A 303 -19.17 -8.81 12.11
C PHE A 303 -17.78 -9.41 12.16
N LYS A 304 -17.71 -10.72 12.37
CA LYS A 304 -16.47 -11.41 12.73
C LYS A 304 -16.20 -12.62 11.84
N GLY A 305 -14.93 -12.96 11.70
CA GLY A 305 -14.50 -14.12 10.95
C GLY A 305 -13.09 -14.56 11.32
N ARG A 306 -12.60 -15.58 10.62
CA ARG A 306 -11.25 -16.11 10.77
C ARG A 306 -10.62 -16.42 9.43
N VAL A 307 -9.32 -16.18 9.34
CA VAL A 307 -8.47 -16.57 8.21
C VAL A 307 -7.44 -17.60 8.66
N ASN A 308 -7.41 -18.72 7.96
CA ASN A 308 -6.50 -19.83 8.18
C ASN A 308 -5.74 -20.18 6.89
N ASP A 309 -4.64 -20.92 7.03
CA ASP A 309 -4.01 -21.61 5.91
C ASP A 309 -4.63 -23.00 5.65
N MET A 310 -4.11 -23.71 4.65
CA MET A 310 -4.54 -25.07 4.29
C MET A 310 -4.31 -26.11 5.39
N ALA A 311 -3.41 -25.84 6.35
CA ALA A 311 -3.17 -26.68 7.52
C ALA A 311 -4.04 -26.25 8.72
N SER A 312 -5.03 -25.38 8.50
CA SER A 312 -5.89 -24.79 9.55
C SER A 312 -5.14 -23.98 10.61
N ARG A 313 -3.92 -23.53 10.32
CA ARG A 313 -3.16 -22.61 11.17
C ARG A 313 -3.68 -21.18 10.95
N PRO A 314 -3.80 -20.37 12.01
CA PRO A 314 -4.25 -18.99 11.87
C PRO A 314 -3.25 -18.15 11.07
N ILE A 315 -3.75 -17.21 10.27
CA ILE A 315 -2.92 -16.23 9.55
C ILE A 315 -3.15 -14.85 10.15
N ALA A 316 -2.14 -14.30 10.82
CA ALA A 316 -2.17 -12.97 11.40
C ALA A 316 -1.97 -11.88 10.34
N ASN A 317 -2.29 -10.62 10.67
CA ASN A 317 -2.05 -9.45 9.83
C ASN A 317 -2.62 -9.55 8.40
N THR A 318 -3.64 -10.39 8.20
CA THR A 318 -4.36 -10.49 6.94
C THR A 318 -5.27 -9.27 6.80
N SER A 319 -5.15 -8.54 5.70
CA SER A 319 -5.99 -7.39 5.40
C SER A 319 -7.37 -7.86 4.97
N ILE A 320 -8.41 -7.33 5.63
CA ILE A 320 -9.82 -7.62 5.38
C ILE A 320 -10.50 -6.33 4.97
N GLN A 321 -10.81 -6.21 3.68
CA GLN A 321 -11.56 -5.09 3.14
C GLN A 321 -13.04 -5.46 3.02
N MET A 322 -13.90 -4.71 3.70
CA MET A 322 -15.35 -4.92 3.70
C MET A 322 -16.04 -3.80 2.93
N ASP A 323 -16.64 -4.14 1.80
CA ASP A 323 -17.56 -3.29 1.05
C ASP A 323 -18.98 -3.49 1.59
N VAL A 324 -19.44 -2.55 2.40
CA VAL A 324 -20.72 -2.59 3.09
C VAL A 324 -21.72 -1.71 2.38
N LEU A 325 -22.80 -2.32 1.88
CA LEU A 325 -23.94 -1.62 1.34
C LEU A 325 -24.98 -1.45 2.46
N PHE A 326 -25.53 -0.24 2.63
CA PHE A 326 -26.59 0.05 3.59
C PHE A 326 -27.98 0.12 2.94
N ASN A 327 -29.02 -0.22 3.71
CA ASN A 327 -30.43 -0.28 3.30
C ASN A 327 -31.08 1.09 3.10
N LYS A 328 -30.55 2.14 3.73
CA LYS A 328 -31.08 3.51 3.69
C LYS A 328 -29.97 4.48 3.31
N THR A 329 -30.33 5.68 2.87
CA THR A 329 -29.44 6.86 2.89
C THR A 329 -29.30 7.25 4.36
N VAL A 330 -28.47 6.51 5.10
CA VAL A 330 -28.42 6.60 6.57
C VAL A 330 -27.65 7.84 7.05
N PHE A 331 -26.75 8.30 6.22
CA PHE A 331 -25.85 9.39 6.55
C PHE A 331 -26.40 10.62 5.85
N HIS A 332 -26.38 11.75 6.55
CA HIS A 332 -26.86 13.08 6.11
C HIS A 332 -26.12 13.59 4.85
N MET A 333 -26.15 12.82 3.78
CA MET A 333 -25.43 12.98 2.51
C MET A 333 -26.39 12.65 1.37
N PRO A 334 -27.17 13.64 0.90
CA PRO A 334 -27.94 13.53 -0.32
C PRO A 334 -27.01 13.13 -1.49
N GLY A 335 -27.34 12.06 -2.20
CA GLY A 335 -26.66 11.66 -3.45
C GLY A 335 -25.42 10.77 -3.31
N VAL A 336 -24.97 10.43 -2.10
CA VAL A 336 -23.85 9.48 -1.91
C VAL A 336 -24.38 8.05 -1.92
N ARG A 337 -23.81 7.18 -2.79
CA ARG A 337 -24.13 5.75 -2.83
C ARG A 337 -23.97 5.15 -1.43
N SER A 338 -24.89 4.29 -1.02
CA SER A 338 -24.91 3.65 0.31
C SER A 338 -23.81 2.61 0.54
N SER A 339 -22.69 2.65 -0.20
CA SER A 339 -21.59 1.68 -0.11
C SER A 339 -20.39 2.32 0.56
N TRP A 340 -19.96 1.75 1.69
CA TRP A 340 -18.81 2.20 2.45
C TRP A 340 -17.77 1.08 2.47
N ARG A 341 -16.50 1.47 2.43
CA ARG A 341 -15.38 0.53 2.49
C ARG A 341 -14.68 0.65 3.83
N PHE A 342 -14.65 -0.46 4.55
CA PHE A 342 -13.95 -0.60 5.82
C PHE A 342 -12.75 -1.52 5.63
N VAL A 343 -11.71 -1.31 6.42
CA VAL A 343 -10.52 -2.17 6.42
C VAL A 343 -10.22 -2.56 7.87
N THR A 344 -9.98 -3.83 8.11
CA THR A 344 -9.51 -4.39 9.38
C THR A 344 -8.46 -5.46 9.12
N HIS A 345 -7.81 -5.95 10.18
CA HIS A 345 -6.78 -6.99 10.07
C HIS A 345 -7.08 -8.15 11.02
N THR A 346 -6.54 -9.32 10.69
CA THR A 346 -6.57 -10.45 11.61
C THR A 346 -5.55 -10.30 12.74
N ASP A 347 -5.94 -10.71 13.95
CA ASP A 347 -5.05 -10.85 15.10
C ASP A 347 -4.11 -12.06 14.97
N GLU A 348 -3.27 -12.30 15.97
CA GLU A 348 -2.37 -13.47 16.04
C GLU A 348 -3.09 -14.82 15.93
N LYS A 349 -4.39 -14.87 16.25
CA LYS A 349 -5.25 -16.06 16.15
C LYS A 349 -6.01 -16.12 14.83
N GLY A 350 -5.64 -15.27 13.86
CA GLY A 350 -6.28 -15.20 12.55
C GLY A 350 -7.69 -14.64 12.59
N LYS A 351 -8.14 -14.05 13.71
CA LYS A 351 -9.51 -13.56 13.88
C LYS A 351 -9.58 -12.09 13.54
N PHE A 352 -10.70 -11.68 12.94
CA PHE A 352 -11.03 -10.27 12.76
C PHE A 352 -12.46 -10.03 13.26
N SER A 353 -12.72 -8.80 13.70
CA SER A 353 -14.06 -8.30 14.00
C SER A 353 -14.15 -6.84 13.55
N TYR A 354 -15.33 -6.44 13.09
CA TYR A 354 -15.62 -5.04 12.84
C TYR A 354 -17.04 -4.69 13.27
N PRO A 355 -17.22 -3.68 14.14
CA PRO A 355 -18.55 -3.26 14.58
C PRO A 355 -19.24 -2.44 13.47
N LEU A 356 -20.43 -2.89 13.04
CA LEU A 356 -21.25 -2.21 12.04
C LEU A 356 -22.68 -2.04 12.56
N PRO A 357 -23.46 -1.07 12.02
CA PRO A 357 -24.81 -0.82 12.50
C PRO A 357 -25.75 -1.98 12.12
N LYS A 358 -26.30 -2.66 13.13
CA LYS A 358 -26.99 -3.94 13.02
C LYS A 358 -28.12 -3.96 11.99
N ASN A 359 -28.96 -2.92 11.98
CA ASN A 359 -30.19 -2.88 11.19
C ASN A 359 -30.03 -2.17 9.84
N LEU A 360 -28.86 -1.57 9.59
CA LEU A 360 -28.62 -0.80 8.38
C LEU A 360 -27.87 -1.59 7.31
N VAL A 361 -27.06 -2.57 7.70
CA VAL A 361 -26.28 -3.37 6.75
C VAL A 361 -27.22 -4.19 5.84
N LYS A 362 -27.17 -3.91 4.54
CA LYS A 362 -27.89 -4.62 3.46
C LYS A 362 -27.09 -5.78 2.88
N ARG A 363 -25.79 -5.57 2.72
CA ARG A 363 -24.86 -6.53 2.10
C ARG A 363 -23.45 -6.20 2.56
N ILE A 364 -22.63 -7.24 2.76
CA ILE A 364 -21.19 -7.10 2.95
C ILE A 364 -20.49 -7.95 1.90
N SER A 365 -19.59 -7.36 1.13
CA SER A 365 -18.63 -8.07 0.29
C SER A 365 -17.25 -7.97 0.91
N ILE A 366 -16.47 -9.06 0.91
CA ILE A 366 -15.14 -9.09 1.51
C ILE A 366 -14.09 -9.36 0.44
N GLU A 367 -13.03 -8.58 0.44
CA GLU A 367 -11.74 -8.90 -0.18
C GLU A 367 -10.71 -9.18 0.91
N ILE A 368 -9.88 -10.21 0.70
CA ILE A 368 -8.86 -10.64 1.68
C ILE A 368 -7.51 -10.65 0.97
N ASP A 369 -6.50 -10.05 1.60
CA ASP A 369 -5.14 -10.04 1.08
C ASP A 369 -4.12 -10.29 2.19
N HIS A 370 -3.01 -10.93 1.82
CA HIS A 370 -1.86 -11.18 2.68
C HIS A 370 -0.61 -11.31 1.83
N ASN A 371 0.57 -10.91 2.33
CA ASN A 371 1.80 -10.98 1.54
C ASN A 371 2.12 -12.39 1.05
N ASP A 372 2.05 -13.36 1.96
CA ASP A 372 2.45 -14.75 1.71
C ASP A 372 1.33 -15.66 1.18
N PHE A 373 0.10 -15.15 1.04
CA PHE A 373 -1.04 -15.94 0.55
C PHE A 373 -1.75 -15.29 -0.65
N GLU A 374 -2.31 -16.13 -1.52
CA GLU A 374 -3.10 -15.71 -2.67
C GLU A 374 -4.31 -14.87 -2.18
N PRO A 375 -4.52 -13.67 -2.73
CA PRO A 375 -5.62 -12.83 -2.32
C PRO A 375 -6.95 -13.48 -2.69
N LEU A 376 -7.90 -13.51 -1.75
CA LEU A 376 -9.27 -13.89 -2.05
C LEU A 376 -9.99 -12.66 -2.63
N PRO A 377 -10.45 -12.70 -3.89
CA PRO A 377 -11.16 -11.57 -4.47
C PRO A 377 -12.50 -11.33 -3.76
N LEU A 378 -13.09 -10.16 -4.02
CA LEU A 378 -14.41 -9.75 -3.52
C LEU A 378 -15.42 -10.91 -3.60
N SER A 379 -15.83 -11.42 -2.45
CA SER A 379 -16.85 -12.46 -2.35
C SER A 379 -18.26 -11.89 -2.53
N HIS A 380 -19.18 -12.74 -2.97
CA HIS A 380 -20.62 -12.47 -2.87
C HIS A 380 -21.03 -12.35 -1.38
N ASN A 381 -22.22 -11.80 -1.15
CA ASN A 381 -22.69 -11.33 0.17
C ASN A 381 -22.31 -12.27 1.35
N ALA A 382 -21.39 -11.81 2.20
CA ALA A 382 -20.88 -12.52 3.37
C ALA A 382 -21.59 -12.13 4.69
N GLN A 383 -22.60 -11.25 4.62
CA GLN A 383 -23.24 -10.64 5.81
C GLN A 383 -23.69 -11.66 6.87
N ASN A 384 -24.38 -12.73 6.47
CA ASN A 384 -24.97 -13.68 7.42
C ASN A 384 -23.89 -14.49 8.15
N GLN A 385 -22.88 -14.96 7.43
CA GLN A 385 -21.76 -15.73 7.99
C GLN A 385 -20.93 -14.87 8.95
N LEU A 386 -20.69 -13.60 8.61
CA LEU A 386 -19.97 -12.67 9.47
C LEU A 386 -20.74 -12.35 10.75
N ARG A 387 -22.06 -12.21 10.65
CA ARG A 387 -22.93 -11.90 11.79
C ARG A 387 -23.04 -13.09 12.75
N SER A 388 -23.11 -14.32 12.24
CA SER A 388 -23.06 -15.51 13.11
C SER A 388 -21.67 -15.78 13.67
N GLY A 389 -20.62 -15.30 12.98
CA GLY A 389 -19.22 -15.56 13.30
C GLY A 389 -18.68 -16.85 12.70
N ASP A 390 -19.42 -17.47 11.79
CA ASP A 390 -19.05 -18.70 11.09
C ASP A 390 -18.26 -18.43 9.80
N TYR A 391 -17.90 -17.16 9.53
CA TYR A 391 -17.10 -16.81 8.38
C TYR A 391 -15.66 -17.30 8.56
N LEU A 392 -15.34 -18.44 7.93
CA LEU A 392 -14.01 -19.03 7.88
C LEU A 392 -13.48 -18.99 6.45
N VAL A 393 -12.29 -18.42 6.27
CA VAL A 393 -11.59 -18.40 5.00
C VAL A 393 -10.28 -19.17 5.12
N THR A 394 -10.02 -20.01 4.14
CA THR A 394 -8.72 -20.67 3.96
C THR A 394 -7.99 -20.04 2.79
N LEU A 395 -6.82 -19.46 3.04
CA LEU A 395 -5.97 -18.92 1.98
C LEU A 395 -4.93 -19.95 1.50
N LEU A 396 -4.65 -19.89 0.21
CA LEU A 396 -3.59 -20.69 -0.42
C LEU A 396 -2.27 -19.91 -0.35
N PRO A 397 -1.12 -20.53 -0.07
CA PRO A 397 0.16 -19.84 -0.15
C PRO A 397 0.37 -19.21 -1.54
N LYS A 398 0.89 -17.98 -1.58
CA LYS A 398 1.30 -17.36 -2.84
C LYS A 398 2.36 -18.23 -3.47
N LYS A 399 2.29 -18.35 -4.79
CA LYS A 399 3.40 -18.93 -5.54
C LYS A 399 4.38 -17.84 -5.89
N HIS A 400 5.66 -18.15 -5.82
CA HIS A 400 6.72 -17.20 -6.15
C HIS A 400 7.63 -17.77 -7.23
N ILE A 401 8.07 -16.92 -8.15
CA ILE A 401 9.30 -17.16 -8.91
C ILE A 401 10.43 -16.60 -8.05
N THR A 402 11.30 -17.46 -7.57
CA THR A 402 12.44 -17.07 -6.74
C THR A 402 13.74 -17.26 -7.51
N GLY A 403 14.80 -16.60 -7.06
CA GLY A 403 16.12 -16.80 -7.66
C GLY A 403 17.22 -15.97 -7.01
N PHE A 404 18.40 -16.04 -7.61
CA PHE A 404 19.61 -15.33 -7.20
C PHE A 404 20.23 -14.59 -8.38
N VAL A 405 20.69 -13.37 -8.15
CA VAL A 405 21.53 -12.61 -9.06
C VAL A 405 22.98 -12.78 -8.61
N LEU A 406 23.82 -13.34 -9.47
CA LEU A 406 25.19 -13.72 -9.17
C LEU A 406 26.16 -13.04 -10.15
N ASP A 407 27.38 -12.80 -9.71
CA ASP A 407 28.48 -12.38 -10.57
C ASP A 407 28.87 -13.55 -11.49
N ALA A 408 28.94 -13.30 -12.79
CA ALA A 408 29.24 -14.33 -13.78
C ALA A 408 30.65 -14.93 -13.65
N ASN A 409 31.59 -14.19 -13.04
CA ASN A 409 32.98 -14.61 -12.90
C ASN A 409 33.24 -15.21 -11.51
N THR A 410 32.77 -14.56 -10.45
CA THR A 410 33.04 -14.99 -9.06
C THR A 410 31.98 -15.92 -8.49
N HIS A 411 30.80 -15.99 -9.11
CA HIS A 411 29.59 -16.65 -8.56
C HIS A 411 29.12 -16.06 -7.23
N GLU A 412 29.68 -14.93 -6.78
CA GLU A 412 29.24 -14.24 -5.57
C GLU A 412 27.90 -13.52 -5.81
N PRO A 413 27.07 -13.37 -4.76
CA PRO A 413 25.80 -12.67 -4.87
C PRO A 413 25.97 -11.18 -5.22
N ILE A 414 25.10 -10.68 -6.10
CA ILE A 414 25.03 -9.26 -6.45
C ILE A 414 23.85 -8.64 -5.73
N SER A 415 24.15 -7.82 -4.73
CA SER A 415 23.16 -6.99 -4.05
C SER A 415 22.75 -5.78 -4.89
N GLY A 416 21.50 -5.34 -4.75
CA GLY A 416 21.03 -4.11 -5.36
C GLY A 416 20.86 -4.20 -6.88
N ALA A 417 20.81 -5.41 -7.46
CA ALA A 417 20.52 -5.58 -8.88
C ALA A 417 19.03 -5.37 -9.11
N ARG A 418 18.68 -4.44 -10.01
CA ARG A 418 17.29 -4.10 -10.27
C ARG A 418 16.60 -5.21 -11.04
N LEU A 419 15.48 -5.75 -10.55
CA LEU A 419 14.73 -6.77 -11.28
C LEU A 419 13.38 -6.26 -11.76
N VAL A 420 13.06 -6.54 -13.02
CA VAL A 420 11.80 -6.19 -13.66
C VAL A 420 11.23 -7.44 -14.30
N ARG A 421 10.05 -7.87 -13.86
CA ARG A 421 9.31 -8.93 -14.52
C ARG A 421 8.46 -8.33 -15.63
N GLN A 422 8.75 -8.71 -16.86
CA GLN A 422 8.02 -8.32 -18.05
C GLN A 422 7.19 -9.50 -18.55
N ASN A 423 5.95 -9.22 -18.91
CA ASN A 423 5.13 -10.07 -19.75
C ASN A 423 4.90 -9.29 -21.05
N THR A 424 4.69 -10.00 -22.18
CA THR A 424 4.34 -9.46 -23.50
C THR A 424 3.36 -8.28 -23.50
N CYS A 425 2.49 -8.17 -22.49
CA CYS A 425 1.52 -7.09 -22.36
C CYS A 425 1.70 -6.16 -21.14
N HIS A 426 2.49 -6.54 -20.12
CA HIS A 426 2.54 -5.83 -18.83
C HIS A 426 3.94 -5.86 -18.19
N THR A 427 4.41 -4.71 -17.71
CA THR A 427 5.64 -4.61 -16.91
C THR A 427 5.28 -4.58 -15.42
N TYR A 428 5.62 -5.65 -14.71
CA TYR A 428 5.46 -5.73 -13.27
C TYR A 428 6.74 -5.22 -12.59
N LYS A 429 6.59 -4.44 -11.52
CA LYS A 429 7.71 -3.95 -10.68
C LYS A 429 7.58 -4.44 -9.22
N PRO A 430 7.56 -5.76 -8.93
CA PRO A 430 7.17 -6.23 -7.60
C PRO A 430 8.30 -6.22 -6.56
N THR A 431 9.56 -6.19 -7.00
CA THR A 431 10.73 -6.07 -6.11
C THR A 431 11.79 -5.30 -6.89
N ASP A 432 12.02 -4.04 -6.52
CA ASP A 432 12.89 -3.19 -7.33
C ASP A 432 14.34 -3.72 -7.35
N PHE A 433 14.79 -4.53 -6.37
CA PHE A 433 16.20 -4.95 -6.26
C PHE A 433 16.41 -6.33 -5.58
N SER A 434 17.54 -6.99 -5.88
CA SER A 434 18.03 -8.18 -5.14
C SER A 434 18.58 -7.79 -3.76
N ASP A 435 18.46 -8.70 -2.79
CA ASP A 435 18.97 -8.49 -1.44
C ASP A 435 20.51 -8.67 -1.33
N GLU A 436 21.06 -8.59 -0.13
CA GLU A 436 22.51 -8.76 0.14
C GLU A 436 23.07 -10.12 -0.30
N ASN A 437 22.22 -11.15 -0.37
CA ASN A 437 22.56 -12.49 -0.85
C ASN A 437 22.21 -12.66 -2.34
N GLY A 438 21.93 -11.55 -3.04
CA GLY A 438 21.52 -11.56 -4.44
C GLY A 438 20.15 -12.19 -4.66
N TYR A 439 19.42 -12.56 -3.61
CA TYR A 439 18.15 -13.26 -3.73
C TYR A 439 17.03 -12.31 -4.17
N PHE A 440 16.08 -12.85 -4.94
CA PHE A 440 14.87 -12.16 -5.36
C PHE A 440 13.66 -13.11 -5.32
N SER A 441 12.47 -12.53 -5.22
CA SER A 441 11.20 -13.28 -5.19
C SER A 441 10.07 -12.48 -5.81
N PHE A 442 9.45 -13.00 -6.86
CA PHE A 442 8.28 -12.42 -7.52
C PHE A 442 7.03 -13.23 -7.24
N PRO A 443 5.95 -12.64 -6.68
CA PRO A 443 4.69 -13.34 -6.59
C PRO A 443 4.13 -13.63 -8.00
N LEU A 444 3.71 -14.86 -8.23
CA LEU A 444 2.89 -15.29 -9.36
C LEU A 444 1.45 -14.95 -9.02
N SER A 445 0.85 -14.02 -9.76
CA SER A 445 -0.56 -13.70 -9.61
C SER A 445 -1.40 -14.86 -10.15
N SER A 446 -2.34 -15.35 -9.36
CA SER A 446 -3.37 -16.30 -9.83
C SER A 446 -4.52 -15.62 -10.59
N LYS A 447 -4.60 -14.28 -10.57
CA LYS A 447 -5.81 -13.50 -10.93
C LYS A 447 -6.07 -13.36 -12.44
N SER A 448 -5.21 -13.86 -13.31
CA SER A 448 -5.32 -13.66 -14.76
C SER A 448 -5.00 -14.96 -15.50
N SER A 449 -6.01 -15.55 -16.16
CA SER A 449 -5.80 -16.65 -17.12
C SER A 449 -4.96 -16.23 -18.33
N SER A 450 -4.72 -14.93 -18.52
CA SER A 450 -3.77 -14.36 -19.47
C SER A 450 -2.31 -14.29 -18.95
N ASP A 451 -2.05 -14.60 -17.67
CA ASP A 451 -0.68 -14.65 -17.11
C ASP A 451 0.04 -15.99 -17.45
N GLN A 452 -0.59 -16.85 -18.27
CA GLN A 452 0.00 -18.08 -18.83
C GLN A 452 0.95 -17.82 -20.01
N THR A 453 1.39 -16.59 -20.20
CA THR A 453 2.41 -16.22 -21.19
C THR A 453 3.80 -16.29 -20.58
N ASP A 454 4.82 -16.40 -21.43
CA ASP A 454 6.22 -16.37 -21.01
C ASP A 454 6.51 -15.07 -20.23
N HIS A 455 7.23 -15.20 -19.13
CA HIS A 455 7.68 -14.09 -18.29
C HIS A 455 9.16 -13.85 -18.56
N ASP A 456 9.53 -12.63 -18.92
CA ASP A 456 10.92 -12.21 -19.04
C ASP A 456 11.32 -11.52 -17.73
N ILE A 457 12.39 -11.99 -17.07
CA ILE A 457 12.98 -11.32 -15.91
C ILE A 457 14.18 -10.53 -16.41
N VAL A 458 14.03 -9.21 -16.48
CA VAL A 458 15.10 -8.27 -16.83
C VAL A 458 15.80 -7.83 -15.55
N VAL A 459 17.09 -8.09 -15.46
CA VAL A 459 17.94 -7.71 -14.33
C VAL A 459 18.95 -6.67 -14.78
N THR A 460 19.00 -5.51 -14.12
CA THR A 460 19.91 -4.41 -14.44
C THR A 460 20.71 -4.01 -13.20
N HIS A 461 22.04 -3.95 -13.30
CA HIS A 461 22.90 -3.44 -12.23
C HIS A 461 23.82 -2.32 -12.77
N PRO A 462 23.98 -1.19 -12.05
CA PRO A 462 24.72 -0.02 -12.56
C PRO A 462 26.13 -0.32 -13.08
N THR A 463 26.83 -1.25 -12.43
CA THR A 463 28.21 -1.62 -12.79
C THR A 463 28.35 -2.97 -13.48
N ARG A 464 27.25 -3.74 -13.65
CA ARG A 464 27.30 -5.11 -14.21
C ARG A 464 26.39 -5.32 -15.43
N GLY A 465 25.78 -4.25 -15.93
CA GLY A 465 24.95 -4.27 -17.14
C GLY A 465 23.55 -4.85 -16.92
N THR A 466 22.95 -5.35 -18.01
CA THR A 466 21.59 -5.88 -18.03
C THR A 466 21.57 -7.31 -18.58
N SER A 467 20.75 -8.18 -18.00
CA SER A 467 20.50 -9.55 -18.46
C SER A 467 18.98 -9.82 -18.48
N THR A 468 18.52 -10.64 -19.42
CA THR A 468 17.10 -11.03 -19.51
C THR A 468 17.00 -12.55 -19.48
N VAL A 469 16.20 -13.09 -18.57
CA VAL A 469 15.94 -14.53 -18.46
C VAL A 469 14.48 -14.82 -18.78
N LYS A 470 14.25 -15.68 -19.77
CA LYS A 470 12.91 -16.14 -20.14
C LYS A 470 12.49 -17.28 -19.21
N PHE A 471 11.30 -17.14 -18.65
CA PHE A 471 10.65 -18.13 -17.81
C PHE A 471 9.33 -18.53 -18.47
N ASN A 472 9.28 -19.77 -18.97
CA ASN A 472 8.06 -20.31 -19.54
C ASN A 472 7.13 -20.71 -18.40
N ALA A 473 5.95 -20.12 -18.35
CA ALA A 473 4.92 -20.54 -17.40
C ALA A 473 4.53 -22.01 -17.69
N PRO A 474 4.22 -22.81 -16.66
CA PRO A 474 3.71 -24.17 -16.86
C PRO A 474 2.46 -24.13 -17.74
N SER A 475 2.32 -25.12 -18.62
CA SER A 475 1.20 -25.21 -19.56
C SER A 475 -0.14 -25.33 -18.82
N LYS A 476 -1.25 -24.97 -19.49
CA LYS A 476 -2.61 -25.00 -18.91
C LYS A 476 -3.01 -26.36 -18.32
N ASP A 477 -2.40 -27.45 -18.80
CA ASP A 477 -2.68 -28.82 -18.36
C ASP A 477 -1.87 -29.22 -17.12
N GLU A 478 -0.76 -28.53 -16.83
CA GLU A 478 -0.06 -28.67 -15.55
C GLU A 478 -0.82 -27.87 -14.49
N LYS A 479 -1.49 -28.59 -13.58
CA LYS A 479 -2.13 -27.94 -12.45
C LYS A 479 -1.08 -27.12 -11.70
N LEU A 480 -1.27 -25.80 -11.70
CA LEU A 480 -0.47 -24.85 -10.92
C LEU A 480 -0.21 -25.33 -9.48
N ALA A 481 -1.13 -26.11 -8.89
CA ALA A 481 -1.01 -26.68 -7.54
C ALA A 481 0.22 -27.60 -7.32
N SER A 482 0.77 -28.24 -8.35
CA SER A 482 2.00 -29.05 -8.26
C SER A 482 3.26 -28.31 -8.69
N PHE A 483 3.15 -27.05 -9.11
CA PHE A 483 4.27 -26.26 -9.61
C PHE A 483 5.07 -25.66 -8.45
N ASN A 484 6.26 -26.20 -8.21
CA ASN A 484 7.24 -25.67 -7.27
C ASN A 484 8.50 -25.27 -8.04
N PRO A 485 8.58 -24.03 -8.56
CA PRO A 485 9.72 -23.63 -9.38
C PRO A 485 10.98 -23.63 -8.52
N ARG A 486 12.01 -24.34 -9.00
CA ARG A 486 13.35 -24.24 -8.40
C ARG A 486 13.87 -22.80 -8.55
N PRO A 487 14.65 -22.27 -7.59
CA PRO A 487 15.19 -20.92 -7.68
C PRO A 487 16.02 -20.72 -8.96
N ILE A 488 15.75 -19.64 -9.70
CA ILE A 488 16.46 -19.25 -10.92
C ILE A 488 17.82 -18.65 -10.55
N ARG A 489 18.87 -18.89 -11.33
CA ARG A 489 20.17 -18.19 -11.18
C ARG A 489 20.42 -17.29 -12.38
N ILE A 490 20.61 -16.01 -12.14
CA ILE A 490 20.84 -14.98 -13.15
C ILE A 490 22.25 -14.45 -12.98
N TYR A 491 23.12 -14.64 -13.99
CA TYR A 491 24.50 -14.17 -13.94
C TYR A 491 24.66 -12.84 -14.68
N LEU A 492 25.24 -11.83 -14.03
CA LEU A 492 25.60 -10.54 -14.64
C LEU A 492 27.11 -10.49 -14.90
N ASN A 493 27.51 -10.06 -16.11
CA ASN A 493 28.92 -9.97 -16.49
C ASN A 493 29.40 -8.50 -16.35
N PRO A 494 30.46 -8.22 -15.57
CA PRO A 494 30.98 -6.86 -15.37
C PRO A 494 31.39 -6.11 -16.64
N GLU A 495 31.73 -6.79 -17.73
CA GLU A 495 32.33 -6.15 -18.90
C GLU A 495 31.77 -6.69 -20.21
N TYR A 496 30.72 -6.04 -20.71
CA TYR A 496 30.41 -6.09 -22.13
C TYR A 496 30.77 -4.74 -22.75
N GLN A 497 32.05 -4.54 -23.06
CA GLN A 497 32.48 -3.38 -23.86
C GLN A 497 32.04 -3.59 -25.31
N VAL A 498 31.01 -2.87 -25.72
CA VAL A 498 30.57 -2.78 -27.12
C VAL A 498 31.68 -2.06 -27.90
N GLY A 499 32.52 -2.82 -28.62
CA GLY A 499 33.58 -2.24 -29.44
C GLY A 499 34.75 -3.16 -29.83
N ALA A 500 34.90 -4.31 -29.17
CA ALA A 500 35.87 -5.32 -29.60
C ALA A 500 35.48 -5.93 -30.95
N ALA A 501 36.41 -5.98 -31.90
CA ALA A 501 36.20 -6.74 -33.13
C ALA A 501 36.00 -8.23 -32.78
N PRO A 502 35.01 -8.92 -33.36
CA PRO A 502 34.77 -10.32 -33.06
C PRO A 502 36.00 -11.17 -33.43
N PRO A 503 36.43 -12.13 -32.59
CA PRO A 503 37.55 -12.98 -32.91
C PRO A 503 37.24 -13.84 -34.14
N SER A 504 38.26 -14.17 -34.92
CA SER A 504 38.13 -15.10 -36.06
C SER A 504 37.76 -16.52 -35.63
N HIS A 505 38.15 -16.90 -34.40
CA HIS A 505 37.80 -18.17 -33.77
C HIS A 505 37.49 -17.98 -32.29
N LEU A 506 36.42 -18.62 -31.82
CA LEU A 506 36.10 -18.70 -30.40
C LEU A 506 35.96 -20.17 -30.00
N TYR A 507 36.84 -20.61 -29.11
CA TYR A 507 36.77 -21.93 -28.50
C TYR A 507 36.08 -21.84 -27.15
N VAL A 508 34.98 -22.56 -26.99
CA VAL A 508 34.32 -22.74 -25.70
C VAL A 508 34.51 -24.18 -25.29
N SER A 509 34.99 -24.41 -24.09
CA SER A 509 35.06 -25.76 -23.52
C SER A 509 34.32 -25.79 -22.20
N GLY A 510 33.95 -26.99 -21.74
CA GLY A 510 33.29 -27.10 -20.46
C GLY A 510 32.96 -28.52 -20.06
N GLU A 511 32.35 -28.66 -18.90
CA GLU A 511 31.81 -29.92 -18.41
C GLU A 511 30.32 -29.79 -18.05
N VAL A 512 29.58 -30.88 -18.16
CA VAL A 512 28.14 -30.95 -17.87
C VAL A 512 27.93 -31.90 -16.69
N VAL A 513 27.43 -31.37 -15.58
CA VAL A 513 27.19 -32.15 -14.35
C VAL A 513 25.75 -31.98 -13.89
N ASP A 514 25.26 -32.97 -13.15
CA ASP A 514 23.99 -32.87 -12.43
C ASP A 514 24.16 -31.89 -11.26
N PHE A 515 23.26 -30.93 -11.15
CA PHE A 515 23.37 -29.86 -10.17
C PHE A 515 23.39 -30.36 -8.71
N GLU A 516 22.49 -31.29 -8.38
CA GLU A 516 22.32 -31.78 -7.00
C GLU A 516 23.45 -32.71 -6.58
N THR A 517 23.78 -33.65 -7.46
CA THR A 517 24.70 -34.75 -7.15
C THR A 517 26.13 -34.45 -7.58
N GLN A 518 26.33 -33.38 -8.36
CA GLN A 518 27.60 -33.03 -9.01
C GLN A 518 28.15 -34.15 -9.91
N LYS A 519 27.30 -35.13 -10.25
CA LYS A 519 27.71 -36.29 -11.06
C LYS A 519 27.81 -35.91 -12.55
N PRO A 520 28.81 -36.42 -13.28
CA PRO A 520 28.95 -36.20 -14.71
C PRO A 520 27.73 -36.62 -15.54
N ILE A 521 27.19 -35.72 -16.37
CA ILE A 521 26.15 -36.02 -17.36
C ILE A 521 26.84 -36.31 -18.68
N LYS A 522 26.88 -37.59 -19.07
CA LYS A 522 27.59 -38.04 -20.28
C LYS A 522 26.77 -37.90 -21.57
N ASN A 523 25.45 -37.86 -21.47
CA ASN A 523 24.53 -37.90 -22.61
C ASN A 523 23.79 -36.57 -22.77
N PHE A 524 24.38 -35.65 -23.52
CA PHE A 524 23.79 -34.34 -23.82
C PHE A 524 24.01 -33.93 -25.28
N THR A 525 23.26 -32.94 -25.74
CA THR A 525 23.36 -32.31 -27.05
C THR A 525 23.66 -30.82 -26.88
N ILE A 526 24.44 -30.23 -27.79
CA ILE A 526 24.73 -28.79 -27.79
C ILE A 526 24.24 -28.21 -29.11
N LYS A 527 23.44 -27.15 -29.04
CA LYS A 527 23.10 -26.30 -30.18
C LYS A 527 23.70 -24.93 -29.98
N VAL A 528 24.28 -24.38 -31.03
CA VAL A 528 24.77 -23.00 -31.03
C VAL A 528 23.64 -22.12 -31.55
N GLY A 529 23.27 -21.13 -30.76
CA GLY A 529 22.34 -20.06 -31.15
C GLY A 529 23.07 -18.73 -31.28
N LEU A 530 22.50 -17.82 -32.05
CA LEU A 530 22.95 -16.43 -32.15
C LEU A 530 21.83 -15.49 -31.72
N ILE A 531 22.22 -14.34 -31.17
CA ILE A 531 21.30 -13.27 -30.79
C ILE A 531 21.57 -12.09 -31.72
N PRO A 532 20.73 -11.83 -32.73
CA PRO A 532 20.93 -10.71 -33.64
C PRO A 532 20.91 -9.37 -32.89
N PRO A 533 21.68 -8.36 -33.33
CA PRO A 533 21.62 -7.02 -32.76
C PRO A 533 20.18 -6.48 -32.73
N GLY A 534 19.75 -5.97 -31.58
CA GLY A 534 18.40 -5.43 -31.38
C GLY A 534 17.29 -6.47 -31.31
N LYS A 535 17.61 -7.77 -31.24
CA LYS A 535 16.63 -8.85 -31.03
C LYS A 535 16.96 -9.62 -29.75
N GLU A 536 15.92 -10.07 -29.06
CA GLU A 536 16.06 -10.83 -27.80
C GLU A 536 15.84 -12.34 -27.98
N THR A 537 15.52 -12.78 -29.20
CA THR A 537 15.29 -14.19 -29.52
C THR A 537 16.57 -14.89 -29.97
N VAL A 538 16.78 -16.12 -29.48
CA VAL A 538 17.86 -16.99 -29.93
C VAL A 538 17.49 -17.60 -31.28
N TYR A 539 18.29 -17.32 -32.30
CA TYR A 539 18.15 -17.90 -33.63
C TYR A 539 19.10 -19.09 -33.79
N PHE A 540 18.55 -20.25 -34.11
CA PHE A 540 19.32 -21.44 -34.42
C PHE A 540 19.48 -21.55 -35.95
N GLN A 541 20.69 -21.32 -36.45
CA GLN A 541 20.98 -21.52 -37.88
C GLN A 541 21.24 -23.01 -38.13
N SER A 542 20.43 -23.62 -39.00
CA SER A 542 20.56 -25.04 -39.38
C SER A 542 21.89 -25.36 -40.08
N ASN A 543 22.53 -24.36 -40.69
CA ASN A 543 23.65 -24.54 -41.63
C ASN A 543 25.00 -24.02 -41.11
N ARG A 544 25.10 -23.60 -39.84
CA ARG A 544 26.37 -23.10 -39.30
C ARG A 544 27.29 -24.26 -38.93
N LYS A 545 28.48 -24.30 -39.55
CA LYS A 545 29.54 -25.25 -39.23
C LYS A 545 30.23 -24.88 -37.91
N SER A 546 29.59 -25.17 -36.78
CA SER A 546 30.32 -25.31 -35.50
C SER A 546 30.88 -26.73 -35.45
N SER A 547 32.20 -26.90 -35.27
CA SER A 547 32.72 -28.22 -34.90
C SER A 547 32.56 -28.40 -33.39
N GLN A 548 32.00 -29.53 -33.00
CA GLN A 548 31.77 -29.88 -31.61
C GLN A 548 32.46 -31.20 -31.33
N SER A 549 33.25 -31.28 -30.25
CA SER A 549 33.73 -32.54 -29.72
C SER A 549 33.16 -32.74 -28.30
N LYS A 550 32.84 -33.99 -27.97
CA LYS A 550 32.40 -34.40 -26.64
C LYS A 550 33.28 -35.53 -26.17
N ASN A 551 33.70 -35.47 -24.91
CA ASN A 551 34.44 -36.54 -24.25
C ASN A 551 33.87 -36.76 -22.85
N GLY A 552 33.02 -37.77 -22.70
CA GLY A 552 32.27 -38.00 -21.47
C GLY A 552 31.31 -36.84 -21.17
N ASN A 553 31.48 -36.21 -20.00
CA ASN A 553 30.74 -35.01 -19.62
C ASN A 553 31.35 -33.72 -20.14
N THR A 554 32.53 -33.77 -20.76
CA THR A 554 33.19 -32.57 -21.26
C THR A 554 32.84 -32.30 -22.72
N PHE A 555 32.86 -31.03 -23.09
CA PHE A 555 32.64 -30.60 -24.46
C PHE A 555 33.64 -29.52 -24.88
N ARG A 556 33.82 -29.41 -26.20
CA ARG A 556 34.46 -28.28 -26.86
C ARG A 556 33.64 -27.89 -28.08
N VAL A 557 33.32 -26.61 -28.20
CA VAL A 557 32.64 -25.99 -29.33
C VAL A 557 33.60 -24.99 -29.96
N ASN A 558 33.88 -25.15 -31.25
CA ASN A 558 34.60 -24.17 -32.04
C ASN A 558 33.62 -23.35 -32.87
N LEU A 559 33.64 -22.04 -32.65
CA LEU A 559 32.82 -21.06 -33.33
C LEU A 559 33.72 -20.26 -34.28
N ASN A 560 33.53 -20.47 -35.58
CA ASN A 560 34.27 -19.75 -36.61
C ASN A 560 33.56 -18.44 -36.95
N ASN A 561 34.31 -17.33 -36.91
CA ASN A 561 33.85 -15.97 -37.19
C ASN A 561 32.52 -15.60 -36.50
N PRO A 562 32.42 -15.69 -35.16
CA PRO A 562 31.23 -15.28 -34.43
C PRO A 562 31.01 -13.76 -34.51
N SER A 563 30.35 -13.30 -35.57
CA SER A 563 30.05 -11.87 -35.81
C SER A 563 28.94 -11.29 -34.92
N GLN A 564 28.31 -12.11 -34.09
CA GLN A 564 27.18 -11.75 -33.22
C GLN A 564 27.28 -12.54 -31.91
N PRO A 565 26.70 -12.05 -30.80
CA PRO A 565 26.66 -12.80 -29.55
C PRO A 565 26.15 -14.23 -29.77
N GLN A 566 26.92 -15.21 -29.29
CA GLN A 566 26.59 -16.62 -29.41
C GLN A 566 26.13 -17.16 -28.06
N VAL A 567 25.19 -18.11 -28.08
CA VAL A 567 24.76 -18.86 -26.89
C VAL A 567 24.87 -20.35 -27.17
N LEU A 568 25.14 -21.14 -26.14
CA LEU A 568 25.05 -22.60 -26.21
C LEU A 568 23.77 -23.05 -25.52
N VAL A 569 22.97 -23.85 -26.22
CA VAL A 569 21.81 -24.54 -25.65
C VAL A 569 22.14 -26.01 -25.48
N ILE A 570 22.21 -26.45 -24.24
CA ILE A 570 22.54 -27.81 -23.84
C ILE A 570 21.29 -28.54 -23.39
N ARG A 571 21.06 -29.72 -23.96
CA ARG A 571 19.91 -30.58 -23.60
C ARG A 571 20.40 -31.97 -23.24
N ALA A 572 19.93 -32.51 -22.12
CA ALA A 572 20.15 -33.88 -21.70
C ALA A 572 18.79 -34.51 -21.37
N LYS A 573 18.64 -35.82 -21.58
CA LYS A 573 17.36 -36.50 -21.33
C LYS A 573 17.06 -36.51 -19.83
N GLY A 574 15.87 -36.03 -19.44
CA GLY A 574 15.46 -35.91 -18.04
C GLY A 574 16.12 -34.74 -17.31
N TYR A 575 16.54 -33.71 -18.05
CA TYR A 575 17.09 -32.47 -17.52
C TYR A 575 16.54 -31.29 -18.31
N MET A 576 16.29 -30.19 -17.60
CA MET A 576 15.85 -28.95 -18.21
C MET A 576 16.93 -28.44 -19.18
N PRO A 577 16.56 -27.94 -20.38
CA PRO A 577 17.50 -27.31 -21.29
C PRO A 577 18.24 -26.15 -20.62
N TYR A 578 19.57 -26.16 -20.68
CA TYR A 578 20.41 -25.07 -20.19
C TYR A 578 20.81 -24.15 -21.34
N THR A 579 20.61 -22.84 -21.20
CA THR A 579 21.08 -21.84 -22.17
C THR A 579 22.15 -20.97 -21.51
N THR A 580 23.35 -20.91 -22.09
CA THR A 580 24.40 -20.03 -21.57
C THR A 580 23.98 -18.56 -21.71
N THR A 581 24.55 -17.70 -20.87
CA THR A 581 24.61 -16.26 -21.19
C THR A 581 25.31 -16.05 -22.55
N PRO A 582 25.07 -14.91 -23.21
CA PRO A 582 25.80 -14.57 -24.43
C PRO A 582 27.30 -14.63 -24.16
N LEU A 583 28.01 -15.45 -24.94
CA LEU A 583 29.44 -15.62 -24.82
C LEU A 583 30.12 -14.28 -25.15
N SER A 584 30.79 -13.69 -24.15
CA SER A 584 31.47 -12.40 -24.29
C SER A 584 32.77 -12.55 -25.08
N PHE A 585 33.06 -11.58 -25.95
CA PHE A 585 34.28 -11.47 -26.74
C PHE A 585 35.29 -10.58 -25.99
N ALA A 586 35.79 -11.04 -24.85
CA ALA A 586 36.88 -10.31 -24.19
C ALA A 586 38.19 -10.50 -24.98
N ASN A 587 38.93 -9.40 -25.16
CA ASN A 587 39.97 -9.13 -26.16
C ASN A 587 41.27 -9.97 -26.15
N ASN A 588 41.29 -11.23 -25.70
CA ASN A 588 42.51 -12.03 -25.74
C ASN A 588 42.29 -13.39 -26.41
N GLU A 589 42.95 -13.61 -27.55
CA GLU A 589 42.95 -14.85 -28.34
C GLU A 589 43.43 -16.11 -27.56
N SER A 590 43.89 -15.97 -26.31
CA SER A 590 44.53 -17.04 -25.55
C SER A 590 43.66 -17.69 -24.46
N SER A 591 42.61 -17.04 -23.94
CA SER A 591 41.76 -17.61 -22.88
C SER A 591 40.44 -18.12 -23.42
N SER A 592 40.40 -19.38 -23.85
CA SER A 592 39.15 -20.08 -24.18
C SER A 592 38.30 -20.22 -22.91
N PRO A 593 37.05 -19.72 -22.85
CA PRO A 593 36.19 -19.89 -21.68
C PRO A 593 35.99 -21.38 -21.36
N LYS A 594 36.22 -21.73 -20.10
CA LYS A 594 35.89 -23.04 -19.51
C LYS A 594 34.60 -22.90 -18.71
N LEU A 595 33.53 -23.53 -19.17
CA LEU A 595 32.21 -23.50 -18.54
C LEU A 595 32.01 -24.75 -17.68
N LYS A 596 31.53 -24.58 -16.45
CA LYS A 596 30.94 -25.69 -15.69
C LYS A 596 29.42 -25.55 -15.76
N ILE A 597 28.77 -26.48 -16.46
CA ILE A 597 27.34 -26.43 -16.73
C ILE A 597 26.64 -27.42 -15.81
N GLU A 598 25.92 -26.88 -14.84
CA GLU A 598 25.17 -27.64 -13.85
C GLU A 598 23.73 -27.76 -14.32
N MET A 599 23.35 -28.92 -14.86
CA MET A 599 21.99 -29.16 -15.37
C MET A 599 21.08 -29.67 -14.25
N ILE A 600 19.85 -29.20 -14.31
CA ILE A 600 18.80 -29.49 -13.34
C ILE A 600 17.93 -30.61 -13.90
N LYS A 601 17.70 -31.67 -13.11
CA LYS A 601 16.85 -32.80 -13.49
C LYS A 601 15.39 -32.35 -13.63
N ASP A 602 14.73 -32.75 -14.74
CA ASP A 602 13.32 -32.48 -15.04
C ASP A 602 12.38 -33.12 -14.00
#